data_AF-A0A7V3PSY9-F1
#
_entry.id   AF-A0A7V3PSY9-F1
#
_cell.length_a   1.000
_cell.length_b   1.000
_cell.length_c   1.000
_cell.angle_alpha   90.00
_cell.angle_beta   90.00
_cell.angle_gamma   90.00
#
_symmetry.space_group_name_H-M   'P 1'
#
loop_
_entity.id
_entity.type
_entity.pdbx_description
1 polymer ?
#
loop_
_entity_poly.entity_id
_entity_poly.type
_entity_poly.pdbx_seq_one_letter_code
_entity_poly.pdbx_strand_id
1 'polypeptide(L)'
;TYDLEVWAPGVGRWLEVSSISNCEDFQTRRGKIRVRQKSGKSFYPHALNGSALALPRTFIAIIENYQQQDGSIIVPEVLRPYLNGQEKIC
;
A
#
# COMPACT_ATOMS: atom_id res chain seq x y z
N THR A 1 -0.74 -10.11 -11.41
CA THR A 1 -0.77 -9.40 -10.12
C THR A 1 0.62 -9.39 -9.54
N TYR A 2 1.00 -8.31 -8.88
CA TYR A 2 2.25 -8.19 -8.16
C TYR A 2 1.95 -7.83 -6.72
N ASP A 3 2.55 -8.58 -5.79
CA ASP A 3 2.39 -8.36 -4.36
C ASP A 3 3.68 -7.77 -3.80
N LEU A 4 3.53 -6.83 -2.87
CA LEU A 4 4.62 -6.24 -2.11
C LEU A 4 4.56 -6.77 -0.69
N GLU A 5 5.66 -7.35 -0.22
CA GLU A 5 5.78 -7.85 1.14
C GLU A 5 6.85 -7.09 1.93
N VAL A 6 6.61 -6.92 3.22
CA VAL A 6 7.57 -6.30 4.15
C VAL A 6 7.94 -7.28 5.24
N TRP A 7 9.21 -7.28 5.63
CA TRP A 7 9.70 -8.13 6.72
C TRP A 7 9.15 -7.64 8.07
N ALA A 8 8.61 -8.56 8.87
CA ALA A 8 8.09 -8.32 10.21
C ALA A 8 8.87 -9.17 11.21
N PRO A 9 9.91 -8.62 11.89
CA PRO A 9 10.81 -9.42 12.73
C PRO A 9 10.15 -9.99 13.99
N GLY A 10 9.12 -9.35 14.54
CA GLY A 10 8.37 -9.85 15.69
C GLY A 10 7.54 -11.10 15.35
N VAL A 11 7.06 -11.21 14.12
CA VAL A 11 6.34 -12.40 13.62
C VAL A 11 7.28 -13.38 12.87
N GLY A 12 8.47 -12.94 12.49
CA GLY A 12 9.48 -13.77 11.81
C GLY A 12 9.10 -14.16 10.37
N ARG A 13 8.36 -13.30 9.65
CA ARG A 13 7.92 -13.57 8.27
C ARG A 13 7.72 -12.29 7.45
N TRP A 14 7.60 -12.47 6.14
CA TRP A 14 7.16 -11.44 5.22
C TRP A 14 5.63 -11.29 5.29
N LEU A 15 5.14 -10.05 5.37
CA LEU A 15 3.73 -9.70 5.37
C LEU A 15 3.39 -8.92 4.10
N GLU A 16 2.44 -9.42 3.31
CA GLU A 16 1.92 -8.72 2.14
C GLU A 16 1.29 -7.37 2.56
N VAL A 17 1.78 -6.24 2.06
CA VAL A 17 1.25 -4.89 2.36
C VAL A 17 0.55 -4.25 1.17
N SER A 18 0.70 -4.81 -0.03
CA SER A 18 -0.02 -4.38 -1.21
C SER A 18 -0.16 -5.52 -2.21
N SER A 19 -1.30 -5.54 -2.90
CA SER A 19 -1.53 -6.34 -4.10
C SER A 19 -1.94 -5.42 -5.24
N ILE A 20 -1.22 -5.50 -6.36
CA ILE A 20 -1.37 -4.61 -7.51
C ILE A 20 -1.78 -5.43 -8.72
N SER A 21 -2.96 -5.15 -9.25
CA SER A 21 -3.59 -5.94 -10.30
C SER A 21 -4.00 -5.09 -11.49
N ASN A 22 -3.73 -5.62 -12.69
CA ASN A 22 -4.37 -5.18 -13.93
C ASN A 22 -5.53 -6.14 -14.20
N CYS A 23 -6.76 -5.64 -14.07
CA CYS A 23 -7.97 -6.41 -14.32
C CYS A 23 -8.43 -6.33 -15.78
N GLU A 24 -7.63 -5.70 -16.65
CA GLU A 24 -7.98 -5.40 -18.03
C GLU A 24 -9.40 -4.82 -18.11
N ASP A 25 -10.20 -5.23 -19.09
CA ASP A 25 -11.56 -4.76 -19.24
C ASP A 25 -12.62 -5.56 -18.45
N PHE A 26 -12.22 -6.52 -17.59
CA PHE A 26 -13.16 -7.40 -16.89
C PHE A 26 -14.18 -6.63 -16.04
N GLN A 27 -13.69 -5.71 -15.21
CA GLN A 27 -14.53 -4.90 -14.32
C GLN A 27 -15.31 -3.85 -15.13
N THR A 28 -14.69 -3.22 -16.12
CA THR A 28 -15.29 -2.14 -16.90
C THR A 28 -16.38 -2.65 -17.85
N ARG A 29 -16.25 -3.87 -18.39
CA ARG A 29 -17.34 -4.56 -19.11
C ARG A 29 -18.54 -4.81 -18.21
N ARG A 30 -18.32 -5.37 -17.03
CA ARG A 30 -19.39 -5.65 -16.04
C ARG A 30 -20.08 -4.38 -15.55
N GLY A 31 -19.31 -3.32 -15.31
CA GLY A 31 -19.80 -2.00 -14.93
C GLY A 31 -20.32 -1.15 -16.08
N LYS A 32 -20.27 -1.64 -17.34
CA LYS A 32 -20.60 -0.88 -18.55
C LYS A 32 -19.86 0.47 -18.69
N ILE A 33 -18.65 0.58 -18.12
CA ILE A 33 -17.81 1.78 -18.14
C ILE A 33 -17.14 1.87 -19.51
N ARG A 34 -17.41 2.94 -20.27
CA ARG A 34 -16.85 3.14 -21.61
C ARG A 34 -16.19 4.51 -21.73
N VAL A 35 -15.09 4.56 -22.47
CA VAL A 35 -14.42 5.80 -22.85
C VAL A 35 -14.61 6.02 -24.34
N ARG A 36 -14.81 7.27 -24.74
CA ARG A 36 -14.93 7.68 -26.14
C ARG A 36 -13.61 8.29 -26.60
N GLN A 37 -13.05 7.74 -27.69
CA GLN A 37 -11.87 8.30 -28.33
C GLN A 37 -12.25 9.55 -29.15
N LYS A 38 -11.25 10.39 -29.47
CA LYS A 38 -11.42 11.54 -30.37
C LYS A 38 -11.97 11.15 -31.75
N SER A 39 -11.65 9.94 -32.22
CA SER A 39 -12.20 9.35 -33.46
C SER A 39 -13.70 9.03 -33.39
N GLY A 40 -14.33 9.15 -32.23
CA GLY A 40 -15.72 8.80 -31.99
C GLY A 40 -15.95 7.35 -31.57
N LYS A 41 -14.96 6.46 -31.71
CA LYS A 41 -15.05 5.05 -31.29
C LYS A 41 -15.11 4.93 -29.76
N SER A 42 -16.02 4.11 -29.25
CA SER A 42 -16.10 3.75 -27.84
C SER A 42 -15.41 2.42 -27.56
N PHE A 43 -14.76 2.31 -26.40
CA PHE A 43 -14.12 1.09 -25.94
C PHE A 43 -14.23 0.96 -24.41
N TYR A 44 -14.03 -0.25 -23.90
CA TYR A 44 -13.93 -0.53 -22.47
C TYR A 44 -12.48 -0.30 -22.03
N PRO A 45 -12.20 0.68 -21.14
CA PRO A 45 -10.85 0.90 -20.66
C PRO A 45 -10.41 -0.25 -19.74
N HIS A 46 -9.10 -0.41 -19.57
CA HIS A 46 -8.57 -1.31 -18.57
C HIS A 46 -8.69 -0.69 -17.18
N ALA A 47 -9.04 -1.50 -16.18
CA ALA A 47 -9.04 -1.12 -14.77
C ALA A 47 -7.81 -1.69 -14.06
N LEU A 48 -7.12 -0.85 -13.30
CA LEU A 48 -6.02 -1.23 -12.44
C LEU A 48 -6.36 -0.84 -11.01
N ASN A 49 -5.83 -1.60 -10.05
CA ASN A 49 -5.95 -1.31 -8.63
C ASN A 49 -4.68 -1.72 -7.88
N GLY A 50 -4.46 -1.08 -6.74
CA GLY A 50 -3.34 -1.37 -5.84
C GLY A 50 -3.58 -0.75 -4.46
N SER A 51 -3.20 -1.44 -3.40
CA SER A 51 -3.24 -0.89 -2.03
C SER A 51 -2.07 0.06 -1.79
N ALA A 52 -2.29 1.14 -1.03
CA ALA A 52 -1.26 2.16 -0.79
C ALA A 52 -1.21 2.64 0.68
N LEU A 53 -0.88 1.82 1.67
CA LEU A 53 -0.66 0.37 1.74
C LEU A 53 -1.71 -0.21 2.72
N ALA A 54 -1.67 -1.52 3.00
CA ALA A 54 -2.49 -2.10 4.07
C ALA A 54 -2.02 -1.60 5.45
N LEU A 55 -2.78 -0.67 6.05
CA LEU A 55 -2.42 0.02 7.29
C LEU A 55 -2.02 -0.93 8.44
N PRO A 56 -2.79 -1.98 8.79
CA PRO A 56 -2.43 -2.82 9.94
C PRO A 56 -1.07 -3.51 9.79
N ARG A 57 -0.78 -4.04 8.60
CA ARG A 57 0.48 -4.76 8.32
C ARG A 57 1.66 -3.78 8.21
N THR A 58 1.42 -2.61 7.61
CA THR A 58 2.41 -1.54 7.52
C THR A 58 2.79 -1.02 8.91
N PHE A 59 1.80 -0.82 9.78
CA PHE A 59 2.01 -0.36 11.16
C PHE A 59 2.84 -1.35 11.98
N ILE A 60 2.49 -2.65 11.94
CA ILE A 60 3.26 -3.69 12.62
C ILE A 60 4.71 -3.70 12.12
N ALA A 61 4.92 -3.66 10.81
CA ALA A 61 6.26 -3.64 10.24
C ALA A 61 7.08 -2.41 10.68
N ILE A 62 6.46 -1.23 10.79
CA ILE A 62 7.13 -0.03 11.32
C ILE A 62 7.52 -0.24 12.79
N ILE A 63 6.60 -0.67 13.65
CA ILE A 63 6.90 -0.89 15.07
C ILE A 63 8.05 -1.88 15.22
N GLU A 64 7.95 -3.03 14.57
CA GLU A 64 8.88 -4.13 14.78
C GLU A 64 10.28 -3.83 14.21
N ASN A 65 10.40 -3.11 13.10
CA ASN A 65 11.69 -2.77 12.51
C ASN A 65 12.37 -1.53 13.15
N TYR A 66 11.60 -0.67 13.84
CA TYR A 66 12.13 0.54 14.46
C TYR A 66 12.17 0.49 16.00
N GLN A 67 11.81 -0.64 16.61
CA GLN A 67 11.93 -0.85 18.05
C GLN A 67 13.39 -0.79 18.52
N GLN A 68 13.60 -0.29 19.73
CA GLN A 68 14.89 -0.17 20.40
C GLN A 68 14.93 -1.09 21.63
N GLN A 69 16.14 -1.32 22.17
CA GLN A 69 16.33 -2.19 23.33
C GLN A 69 15.60 -1.70 24.60
N ASP A 70 15.41 -0.38 24.74
CA ASP A 70 14.67 0.25 25.84
C ASP A 70 13.14 0.22 25.66
N GLY A 71 12.64 -0.45 24.60
CA GLY A 71 11.21 -0.57 24.28
C GLY A 71 10.64 0.60 23.48
N SER A 72 11.43 1.65 23.26
CA SER A 72 11.01 2.78 22.45
C SER A 72 11.01 2.48 20.95
N ILE A 73 10.35 3.33 20.16
CA ILE A 73 10.24 3.19 18.71
C ILE A 73 10.77 4.46 18.04
N ILE A 74 11.75 4.30 17.15
CA ILE A 74 12.20 5.42 16.30
C ILE A 74 11.13 5.73 15.27
N VAL A 75 10.74 7.00 15.14
CA VAL A 75 9.80 7.44 14.11
C VAL A 75 10.56 7.60 12.78
N PRO A 76 10.15 6.90 11.70
CA PRO A 76 10.73 7.10 10.38
C PRO A 76 10.68 8.58 9.98
N GLU A 77 11.76 9.11 9.41
CA GLU A 77 11.91 10.54 9.11
C GLU A 77 10.72 11.11 8.33
N VAL A 78 10.22 10.35 7.35
CA VAL A 78 9.07 10.72 6.51
C VAL A 78 7.74 10.84 7.28
N LEU A 79 7.63 10.24 8.47
CA LEU A 79 6.43 10.30 9.31
C LEU A 79 6.49 11.41 10.36
N ARG A 80 7.68 11.94 10.68
CA ARG A 80 7.86 12.97 11.73
C ARG A 80 7.02 14.24 11.50
N PRO A 81 6.83 14.77 10.27
CA PRO A 81 5.96 15.94 10.05
C PRO A 81 4.50 15.71 10.46
N TYR A 82 4.04 14.45 10.45
CA TYR A 82 2.69 14.07 10.86
C TYR A 82 2.57 13.83 12.37
N LEU A 83 3.70 13.84 13.09
CA LEU A 83 3.81 13.59 14.52
C LEU A 83 4.48 14.77 15.24
N ASN A 84 4.22 16.01 14.80
CA ASN A 84 4.76 17.24 15.39
C ASN A 84 6.30 17.26 15.52
N GLY A 85 7.01 16.61 14.59
CA GLY A 85 8.47 16.51 14.62
C GLY A 85 9.02 15.49 15.61
N GLN A 86 8.19 14.67 16.24
CA GLN A 86 8.66 13.62 17.15
C GLN A 86 9.57 12.62 16.42
N GLU A 87 10.74 12.39 16.99
CA GLU A 87 11.73 11.44 16.45
C GLU A 87 11.62 10.05 17.07
N LYS A 88 10.95 9.95 18.23
CA LYS A 88 10.90 8.77 19.09
C LYS A 88 9.58 8.71 19.84
N ILE A 89 9.01 7.51 19.97
CA ILE A 89 7.84 7.18 20.80
C ILE A 89 8.32 6.31 21.96
N CYS A 90 7.94 6.66 23.18
CA CYS A 90 8.31 5.97 24.42
C CYS A 90 7.07 5.33 25.07
#